data_AF-A0AAW0IBK9-F1
#
_entry.id   AF-A0AAW0IBK9-F1
#
_cell.length_a   1.000
_cell.length_b   1.000
_cell.length_c   1.000
_cell.angle_alpha   90.00
_cell.angle_beta   90.00
_cell.angle_gamma   90.00
#
_symmetry.space_group_name_H-M   'P 1'
#
loop_
_entity.id
_entity.type
_entity.pdbx_description
1 polymer ?
#
loop_
_entity_poly.entity_id
_entity_poly.type
_entity_poly.pdbx_seq_one_letter_code
_entity_poly.pdbx_strand_id
1 'polypeptide(L)' 'MLQIHTSLRRKAAVLMGKNTMIRKAIWWHLEYNSALEKLLLYIQGSVGFVFPKEDCTQIRDMLQASKSSSCFPYWCPCPV' A
#
# COMPACT_ATOMS: atom_id res chain seq x y z
N MET A 1 -3.99 -3.39 -14.06
CA MET A 1 -4.20 -2.41 -12.96
C MET A 1 -5.67 -2.01 -12.79
N LEU A 2 -6.39 -1.67 -13.87
CA LEU A 2 -7.81 -1.32 -13.79
C LEU A 2 -8.67 -2.43 -13.13
N GLN A 3 -8.40 -3.69 -13.45
CA GLN A 3 -9.07 -4.85 -12.84
C GLN A 3 -8.89 -4.93 -11.32
N ILE A 4 -7.71 -4.55 -10.81
CA ILE A 4 -7.40 -4.54 -9.37
C ILE A 4 -8.20 -3.43 -8.67
N HIS A 5 -8.31 -2.25 -9.30
CA HIS A 5 -9.15 -1.17 -8.75
C HIS A 5 -10.63 -1.55 -8.74
N THR A 6 -11.11 -2.29 -9.74
CA THR A 6 -12.51 -2.75 -9.80
C THR A 6 -12.81 -3.80 -8.73
N SER A 7 -11.92 -4.77 -8.52
CA SER A 7 -12.11 -5.84 -7.53
C SER A 7 -11.99 -5.34 -6.09
N LEU A 8 -11.15 -4.33 -5.85
CA LEU A 8 -10.95 -3.73 -4.53
C LEU A 8 -11.96 -2.62 -4.20
N ARG A 9 -12.87 -2.27 -5.12
CA ARG A 9 -13.91 -1.26 -4.84
C ARG A 9 -14.65 -1.62 -3.57
N ARG A 10 -14.81 -0.64 -2.68
CA ARG A 10 -15.48 -0.71 -1.37
C ARG A 10 -14.72 -1.47 -0.28
N LYS A 11 -13.86 -2.45 -0.61
CA LYS A 11 -13.07 -3.23 0.36
C LYS A 11 -11.75 -2.56 0.77
N ALA A 12 -11.09 -1.90 -0.18
CA ALA A 12 -9.81 -1.23 0.08
C ALA A 12 -9.66 0.01 -0.81
N ALA A 13 -8.92 1.01 -0.31
CA ALA A 13 -8.47 2.15 -1.11
C ALA A 13 -7.02 1.93 -1.54
N VAL A 14 -6.77 1.98 -2.84
CA VAL A 14 -5.41 1.90 -3.39
C VAL A 14 -4.95 3.32 -3.71
N LEU A 15 -3.83 3.73 -3.13
CA LEU A 15 -3.19 5.01 -3.38
C LEU A 15 -1.89 4.81 -4.14
N MET A 16 -1.87 5.34 -5.35
CA MET A 16 -0.67 5.44 -6.19
C MET A 16 -0.26 6.91 -6.21
N GLY A 17 1.02 7.19 -6.03
CA GLY A 17 1.49 8.57 -6.04
C GLY A 17 2.99 8.66 -6.25
N LYS A 18 3.48 9.87 -6.50
CA LYS A 18 4.91 10.13 -6.67
C LYS A 18 5.60 9.96 -5.32
N ASN A 19 6.56 9.03 -5.23
CA ASN A 19 7.25 8.70 -3.98
C ASN A 19 7.80 9.92 -3.25
N THR A 20 8.30 10.92 -3.97
CA THR A 20 8.83 12.15 -3.37
C THR A 20 7.75 12.95 -2.64
N MET A 21 6.53 13.02 -3.18
CA MET A 21 5.40 13.67 -2.50
C MET A 21 4.90 12.84 -1.33
N ILE A 22 4.87 11.50 -1.46
CA ILE A 22 4.45 10.62 -0.38
C ILE A 22 5.41 10.72 0.80
N ARG A 23 6.73 10.68 0.56
CA ARG A 23 7.73 10.84 1.63
C ARG A 23 7.63 12.21 2.32
N LYS A 24 7.40 13.29 1.56
CA LYS A 24 7.19 14.62 2.14
C LYS A 24 5.96 14.68 3.04
N ALA A 25 4.85 14.06 2.62
CA ALA A 25 3.63 14.01 3.43
C ALA A 25 3.84 13.22 4.72
N ILE A 26 4.53 12.08 4.65
CA ILE A 26 4.87 11.27 5.83
C ILE A 26 5.81 12.04 6.77
N TRP A 27 6.82 12.73 6.23
CA TRP A 27 7.72 13.58 7.02
C TRP A 27 6.97 14.64 7.83
N TRP A 28 6.02 15.32 7.21
CA TRP A 28 5.16 16.30 7.89
C TRP A 28 4.29 15.69 8.99
N HIS A 29 4.03 14.39 8.93
CA HIS A 29 3.17 13.68 9.89
C HIS A 29 3.96 12.87 10.93
N LEU A 30 5.30 12.95 10.93
CA LEU A 30 6.16 12.24 11.89
C LEU A 30 5.92 12.68 13.34
N GLU A 31 5.57 13.95 13.55
CA GLU A 31 5.27 14.51 14.88
C GLU A 31 4.10 13.80 15.57
N TYR A 32 3.16 13.26 14.79
CA TYR A 32 1.96 12.59 15.32
C TYR A 32 2.16 11.07 15.48
N ASN A 33 3.02 10.45 14.67
CA ASN A 33 3.25 9.01 14.68
C ASN A 33 4.68 8.65 14.25
N SER A 34 5.55 8.36 15.21
CA SER A 34 6.94 7.95 14.98
C SER A 34 7.09 6.61 14.24
N ALA A 35 6.06 5.76 14.26
CA ALA A 35 6.06 4.48 13.53
C ALA A 35 6.16 4.63 12.00
N LEU A 36 5.80 5.82 11.46
CA LEU A 36 5.85 6.09 10.03
C LEU A 36 7.29 6.26 9.49
N GLU A 37 8.27 6.49 10.35
CA GLU A 37 9.67 6.64 9.96
C GLU A 37 10.22 5.34 9.34
N LYS A 38 9.79 4.19 9.88
CA LYS A 38 10.14 2.87 9.34
C LYS A 38 9.61 2.66 7.93
N LEU A 39 8.47 3.28 7.58
CA LEU A 39 7.89 3.16 6.24
C LEU A 39 8.73 3.88 5.17
N LEU A 40 9.45 4.94 5.53
CA LEU A 40 10.25 5.72 4.57
C LEU A 40 11.33 4.88 3.88
N LEU A 41 11.88 3.89 4.59
CA LEU A 41 12.88 2.98 4.06
C LEU A 41 12.34 2.07 2.96
N TYR A 42 11.05 1.71 3.03
CA TYR A 42 10.39 0.80 2.10
C TYR A 42 9.79 1.47 0.87
N ILE A 43 9.66 2.81 0.86
CA ILE A 43 9.05 3.56 -0.26
C ILE A 43 10.12 3.80 -1.35
N GLN A 44 10.61 2.74 -1.97
CA GLN A 44 11.62 2.78 -3.04
C GLN A 44 11.12 2.06 -4.31
N GLY A 45 11.37 2.65 -5.49
CA GLY A 45 10.88 2.11 -6.77
C GLY A 45 9.37 2.32 -6.98
N SER A 46 8.74 1.52 -7.83
CA SER A 46 7.31 1.65 -8.15
C SER A 46 6.43 0.97 -7.10
N VAL A 47 6.12 1.70 -6.02
CA VAL A 47 5.33 1.22 -4.88
C VAL A 47 3.96 1.89 -4.83
N GLY A 48 2.94 1.13 -4.43
CA GLY A 48 1.60 1.60 -4.16
C GLY A 48 1.17 1.27 -2.74
N PHE A 49 0.35 2.12 -2.14
CA PHE A 49 -0.25 1.87 -0.82
C PHE A 49 -1.63 1.26 -0.97
N VAL A 50 -1.93 0.29 -0.12
CA VAL A 50 -3.26 -0.29 0.00
C VAL A 50 -3.75 -0.04 1.41
N PHE A 51 -4.84 0.69 1.53
CA PHE A 51 -5.53 0.98 2.78
C PHE A 51 -6.75 0.05 2.88
N PRO A 52 -6.61 -1.08 3.58
CA PRO A 52 -7.73 -1.98 3.82
C PRO A 52 -8.77 -1.30 4.74
N LYS A 53 -10.06 -1.46 4.43
CA LYS A 53 -11.15 -1.14 5.37
C LYS A 53 -11.63 -2.37 6.14
N GLU A 54 -11.36 -3.55 5.59
CA GLU A 54 -11.74 -4.87 6.09
C GLU A 54 -10.46 -5.68 6.42
N ASP A 55 -10.60 -6.99 6.64
CA ASP A 55 -9.50 -7.88 7.05
C ASP A 55 -8.32 -7.86 6.07
N CYS A 56 -7.12 -7.78 6.64
CA CYS A 56 -5.87 -7.70 5.88
C CYS A 56 -5.54 -9.01 5.13
N THR A 57 -5.96 -10.16 5.65
CA THR A 57 -5.74 -11.48 5.03
C THR A 57 -6.52 -11.63 3.74
N GLN A 58 -7.82 -11.32 3.77
CA GLN A 58 -8.69 -11.40 2.60
C GLN A 58 -8.19 -10.53 1.44
N ILE A 59 -7.72 -9.32 1.75
CA ILE A 59 -7.21 -8.38 0.74
C ILE A 59 -5.87 -8.87 0.17
N ARG A 60 -5.00 -9.49 0.98
CA ARG A 60 -3.77 -10.12 0.51
C ARG A 60 -4.07 -11.27 -0.45
N ASP A 61 -5.04 -12.12 -0.13
CA ASP A 61 -5.41 -13.26 -0.97
C ASP A 61 -6.03 -12.80 -2.30
N MET A 62 -6.91 -11.79 -2.28
CA MET A 62 -7.47 -11.19 -3.50
C MET A 62 -6.39 -10.56 -4.38
N LEU A 63 -5.40 -9.89 -3.78
CA LEU A 63 -4.26 -9.32 -4.50
C LEU A 63 -3.37 -10.41 -5.10
N GLN A 64 -3.08 -11.48 -4.35
CA GLN A 64 -2.29 -12.62 -4.83
C GLN A 64 -2.99 -13.37 -5.96
N ALA A 65 -4.30 -13.57 -5.88
CA ALA A 65 -5.11 -14.17 -6.96
C ALA A 65 -5.11 -13.33 -8.24
N SER A 66 -4.93 -12.01 -8.11
CA SER A 66 -4.86 -11.07 -9.25
C SER A 66 -3.47 -10.87 -9.85
N LYS A 67 -2.45 -11.63 -9.39
CA LYS A 67 -1.09 -11.57 -9.97
C LYS A 67 -1.10 -12.09 -11.42
N SER A 68 -1.20 -11.16 -12.38
CA SER A 68 -0.56 -11.35 -13.68
C SER A 68 0.97 -11.37 -13.48
N SER A 69 1.70 -12.12 -14.29
CA SER A 69 3.12 -12.50 -14.23
C SER A 69 4.19 -11.41 -14.01
N SER A 70 3.83 -10.16 -13.73
CA SER A 70 4.74 -9.09 -13.33
C SER A 70 4.62 -8.79 -11.83
N CYS A 71 5.68 -9.16 -11.13
CA CYS A 71 5.92 -8.93 -9.71
C CYS A 71 5.74 -7.44 -9.34
N PHE A 72 4.72 -7.12 -8.54
CA PHE A 72 4.66 -5.84 -7.80
C PHE A 72 4.60 -6.14 -6.30
N PRO A 73 5.56 -5.66 -5.51
CA PRO A 73 5.59 -5.89 -4.07
C PRO A 73 4.70 -4.84 -3.37
N TYR A 74 3.39 -5.07 -3.35
CA TYR A 74 2.49 -4.36 -2.42
C TYR A 74 2.67 -4.98 -1.03
N TRP A 75 3.59 -4.41 -0.25
CA TRP A 75 3.75 -4.77 1.16
C TRP A 75 2.65 -4.12 2.00
N CYS A 76 1.69 -4.91 2.48
CA CYS A 76 0.91 -4.55 3.66
C CYS A 76 1.77 -4.84 4.90
N PRO A 77 2.21 -3.84 5.68
CA PRO A 77 2.83 -4.09 6.96
C PRO A 77 1.71 -4.43 7.94
N CYS A 78 1.43 -5.72 8.11
CA CYS A 78 0.68 -6.21 9.28
C CYS A 78 1.69 -6.99 10.13
N PRO A 79 1.90 -6.60 11.39
CA PRO A 79 2.79 -7.34 12.29
C PRO A 79 2.20 -8.73 12.54
N VAL A 80 3.04 -9.75 12.33
CA VAL A 80 2.92 -11.05 13.01
C VAL A 80 3.77 -10.94 14.27
#